data_AF-A0A9D6U277-F1
#
_entry.id   AF-A0A9D6U277-F1
#
_cell.length_a   1.000
_cell.length_b   1.000
_cell.length_c   1.000
_cell.angle_alpha   90.00
_cell.angle_beta   90.00
_cell.angle_gamma   90.00
#
_symmetry.space_group_name_H-M   'P 1'
#
loop_
_entity.id
_entity.type
_entity.pdbx_description
1 polymer ?
#
loop_
_entity_poly.entity_id
_entity_poly.type
_entity_poly.pdbx_seq_one_letter_code
_entity_poly.pdbx_strand_id
1 'polypeptide(L)'
;GCTVYAHRPAACRLFPIPMGSPLTEQGTVDYYFCRQLDYCRGFAGDREWSLASWMADQGFAEYQEGRQGWLEILLKRGLQGPDGVNADLQDLFAAMTYDLDQFRQHLSEPEVLRLAEHAGLALEDLRTNDLALLQFSYRYLHSLLLGEEEESPPREN
;
A
#
# COMPACT_ATOMS: atom_id res chain seq x y z
N GLY A 1 -13.38 -10.35 14.58
CA GLY A 1 -12.73 -9.03 14.69
C GLY A 1 -13.73 -7.91 14.93
N CYS A 2 -13.32 -6.66 14.73
CA CYS A 2 -14.16 -5.46 14.90
C CYS A 2 -15.22 -5.35 13.78
N THR A 3 -16.47 -5.08 14.14
CA THR A 3 -17.61 -4.91 13.22
C THR A 3 -18.18 -3.49 13.21
N VAL A 4 -17.53 -2.54 13.88
CA VAL A 4 -18.05 -1.16 14.05
C VAL A 4 -18.17 -0.41 12.71
N TYR A 5 -17.26 -0.65 11.77
CA TYR A 5 -17.29 -0.08 10.41
C TYR A 5 -16.72 -1.07 9.39
N ALA A 6 -17.27 -1.04 8.17
CA ALA A 6 -16.92 -1.98 7.09
C ALA A 6 -15.50 -1.75 6.55
N HIS A 7 -15.15 -0.48 6.31
CA HIS A 7 -13.83 -0.07 5.83
C HIS A 7 -12.93 0.28 7.00
N ARG A 8 -12.28 -0.75 7.56
CA ARG A 8 -11.42 -0.60 8.75
C ARG A 8 -9.93 -0.75 8.42
N PRO A 9 -9.04 0.01 9.10
CA PRO A 9 -7.60 -0.07 8.88
C PRO A 9 -7.03 -1.47 9.14
N ALA A 10 -5.86 -1.75 8.56
CA ALA A 10 -5.10 -2.98 8.78
C ALA A 10 -4.96 -3.33 10.27
N ALA A 11 -4.63 -2.35 11.12
CA ALA A 11 -4.51 -2.53 12.56
C ALA A 11 -5.79 -3.09 13.20
N CYS A 12 -6.97 -2.61 12.78
CA CYS A 12 -8.26 -3.08 13.29
C CYS A 12 -8.64 -4.46 12.73
N ARG A 13 -8.22 -4.81 11.52
CA ARG A 13 -8.44 -6.14 10.92
C ARG A 13 -7.55 -7.19 11.57
N LEU A 14 -6.31 -6.82 11.86
CA LEU A 14 -5.31 -7.75 12.33
C LEU A 14 -5.32 -7.94 13.84
N PHE A 15 -5.83 -7.00 14.63
CA PHE A 15 -5.93 -7.17 16.10
C PHE A 15 -6.55 -8.53 16.49
N PRO A 16 -5.91 -9.34 17.35
CA PRO A 16 -4.79 -9.02 18.24
C PRO A 16 -3.39 -9.40 17.69
N ILE A 17 -3.26 -9.59 16.38
CA ILE A 17 -2.03 -9.98 15.68
C ILE A 17 -1.37 -8.72 15.09
N PRO A 18 -0.55 -7.95 15.84
CA PRO A 18 0.18 -6.84 15.25
C PRO A 18 1.08 -7.31 14.10
N MET A 19 1.22 -6.43 13.12
CA MET A 19 2.05 -6.62 11.94
C MET A 19 3.12 -5.52 11.91
N GLY A 20 4.36 -5.92 11.65
CA GLY A 20 5.47 -5.02 11.38
C GLY A 20 6.01 -5.28 9.97
N SER A 21 6.29 -4.22 9.22
CA SER A 21 6.70 -4.30 7.82
C SER A 21 7.98 -3.51 7.58
N PRO A 22 9.15 -3.98 8.06
CA PRO A 22 10.42 -3.33 7.79
C PRO A 22 10.80 -3.39 6.31
N LEU A 23 11.54 -2.38 5.87
CA LEU A 23 12.24 -2.40 4.59
C LEU A 23 13.51 -3.24 4.73
N THR A 24 13.69 -4.22 3.85
CA THR A 24 14.85 -5.11 3.78
C THR A 24 15.49 -5.03 2.39
N GLU A 25 16.62 -5.73 2.18
CA GLU A 25 17.24 -5.85 0.84
C GLU A 25 16.32 -6.50 -0.20
N GLN A 26 15.32 -7.27 0.25
CA GLN A 26 14.34 -7.96 -0.60
C GLN A 26 13.05 -7.13 -0.77
N GLY A 27 13.05 -5.87 -0.33
CA GLY A 27 11.86 -5.02 -0.25
C GLY A 27 11.18 -5.08 1.12
N THR A 28 9.93 -4.64 1.18
CA THR A 28 9.15 -4.62 2.42
C THR A 28 8.68 -6.04 2.78
N VAL A 29 8.98 -6.52 3.99
CA VAL A 29 8.61 -7.89 4.42
C VAL A 29 7.69 -7.83 5.63
N ASP A 30 6.58 -8.57 5.62
CA ASP A 30 5.65 -8.61 6.74
C ASP A 30 6.02 -9.65 7.80
N TYR A 31 6.07 -9.20 9.05
CA TYR A 31 6.15 -10.02 10.24
C TYR A 31 4.89 -9.88 11.07
N TYR A 32 4.33 -11.01 11.47
CA TYR A 32 3.13 -11.08 12.29
C TYR A 32 3.46 -11.62 13.67
N PHE A 33 2.97 -10.94 14.70
CA PHE A 33 3.23 -11.32 16.08
C PHE A 33 1.90 -11.65 16.74
N CYS A 34 1.78 -12.85 17.32
CA CYS A 34 0.63 -13.18 18.13
C CYS A 34 0.96 -12.84 19.59
N ARG A 35 0.24 -11.87 20.16
CA ARG A 35 0.32 -11.57 21.59
C ARG A 35 -1.01 -11.90 22.25
N GLN A 36 -0.98 -12.81 23.21
CA GLN A 36 -2.13 -13.07 24.07
C GLN A 36 -2.24 -11.96 25.12
N LEU A 37 -3.15 -11.03 24.86
CA LEU A 37 -3.48 -9.94 25.78
C LEU A 37 -4.51 -10.44 26.80
N ASP A 38 -4.28 -10.15 28.07
CA ASP A 38 -5.13 -10.57 29.20
C ASP A 38 -6.59 -10.11 29.10
N TYR A 39 -6.82 -8.93 28.51
CA TYR A 39 -8.15 -8.41 28.23
C TYR A 39 -8.79 -8.94 26.93
N CYS A 40 -8.03 -9.64 26.08
CA CYS A 40 -8.55 -10.15 24.80
C CYS A 40 -9.33 -11.46 25.01
N ARG A 41 -10.64 -11.33 25.18
CA ARG A 41 -11.56 -12.48 25.32
C ARG A 41 -11.61 -13.38 24.08
N GLY A 42 -11.12 -12.93 22.93
CA GLY A 42 -11.11 -13.72 21.69
C GLY A 42 -10.29 -15.00 21.80
N PHE A 43 -9.25 -15.03 22.65
CA PHE A 43 -8.44 -16.22 22.89
C PHE A 43 -9.12 -17.30 23.74
N ALA A 44 -10.25 -16.98 24.38
CA ALA A 44 -11.03 -17.94 25.16
C ALA A 44 -12.13 -18.64 24.33
N GLY A 45 -12.24 -18.34 23.03
CA GLY A 45 -13.22 -18.97 22.15
C GLY A 45 -12.75 -20.33 21.65
N ASP A 46 -13.70 -21.16 21.23
CA ASP A 46 -13.45 -22.55 20.79
C ASP A 46 -12.93 -22.64 19.34
N ARG A 47 -12.85 -21.52 18.62
CA ARG A 47 -12.42 -21.48 17.22
C ARG A 47 -10.91 -21.33 17.13
N GLU A 48 -10.27 -22.30 16.49
CA GLU A 48 -8.86 -22.22 16.11
C GLU A 48 -8.68 -21.40 14.83
N TRP A 49 -7.57 -20.66 14.78
CA TRP A 49 -7.25 -19.79 13.66
C TRP A 49 -5.82 -20.01 13.20
N SER A 50 -5.65 -20.21 11.90
CA SER A 50 -4.38 -19.91 11.23
C SER A 50 -4.35 -18.44 10.85
N LEU A 51 -3.15 -17.85 10.69
CA LEU A 51 -3.01 -16.48 10.22
C LEU A 51 -3.74 -16.24 8.90
N ALA A 52 -3.61 -17.17 7.95
CA ALA A 52 -4.31 -17.10 6.66
C ALA A 52 -5.83 -17.07 6.82
N SER A 53 -6.39 -17.96 7.66
CA SER A 53 -7.84 -17.99 7.91
C SER A 53 -8.34 -16.72 8.61
N TRP A 54 -7.54 -16.14 9.50
CA TRP A 54 -7.86 -14.89 10.16
C TRP A 54 -7.87 -13.71 9.18
N MET A 55 -6.84 -13.60 8.33
CA MET A 55 -6.74 -12.53 7.33
C MET A 55 -7.89 -12.58 6.33
N ALA A 56 -8.29 -13.78 5.89
CA ALA A 56 -9.44 -13.97 5.01
C ALA A 56 -10.75 -13.56 5.70
N ASP A 57 -11.00 -14.06 6.92
CA ASP A 57 -12.20 -13.73 7.71
C ASP A 57 -12.31 -12.23 8.03
N GLN A 58 -11.17 -11.56 8.24
CA GLN A 58 -11.12 -10.14 8.52
C GLN A 58 -11.04 -9.26 7.28
N GLY A 59 -11.07 -9.85 6.07
CA GLY A 59 -11.03 -9.13 4.80
C GLY A 59 -9.76 -8.28 4.66
N PHE A 60 -8.61 -8.80 5.12
CA PHE A 60 -7.33 -8.09 5.03
C PHE A 60 -6.66 -8.26 3.66
N ALA A 61 -6.91 -9.38 2.97
CA ALA A 61 -6.29 -9.70 1.68
C ALA A 61 -6.48 -8.60 0.63
N GLU A 62 -7.69 -8.06 0.51
CA GLU A 62 -8.02 -6.97 -0.43
C GLU A 62 -7.22 -5.68 -0.18
N TYR A 63 -6.87 -5.41 1.08
CA TYR A 63 -6.11 -4.22 1.47
C TYR A 63 -4.60 -4.44 1.41
N GLN A 64 -4.17 -5.71 1.36
CA GLN A 64 -2.76 -6.06 1.36
C GLN A 64 -2.08 -5.54 0.09
N GLU A 65 -2.78 -5.68 -1.04
CA GLU A 65 -2.26 -5.37 -2.36
C GLU A 65 -1.89 -3.89 -2.52
N GLY A 66 -2.78 -2.98 -2.11
CA GLY A 66 -2.48 -1.54 -2.11
C GLY A 66 -1.45 -1.13 -1.05
N ARG A 67 -1.40 -1.82 0.09
CA ARG A 67 -0.53 -1.44 1.20
C ARG A 67 0.95 -1.63 0.89
N GLN A 68 1.32 -2.67 0.14
CA GLN A 68 2.71 -3.05 -0.08
C GLN A 68 3.50 -1.96 -0.83
N GLY A 69 2.99 -1.51 -1.99
CA GLY A 69 3.63 -0.46 -2.78
C GLY A 69 3.69 0.87 -2.04
N TRP A 70 2.67 1.16 -1.23
CA TRP A 70 2.65 2.35 -0.39
C TRP A 70 3.75 2.38 0.66
N LEU A 71 3.95 1.26 1.36
CA LEU A 71 4.96 1.18 2.41
C LEU A 71 6.38 1.37 1.88
N GLU A 72 6.66 0.84 0.70
CA GLU A 72 7.97 1.00 0.09
C GLU A 72 8.33 2.47 -0.13
N ILE A 73 7.40 3.27 -0.68
CA ILE A 73 7.57 4.71 -0.86
C ILE A 73 7.82 5.38 0.48
N LEU A 74 6.96 5.14 1.48
CA LEU A 74 7.05 5.78 2.79
C LEU A 74 8.35 5.44 3.51
N LEU A 75 8.77 4.18 3.48
CA LEU A 75 9.97 3.70 4.17
C LEU A 75 11.23 4.21 3.49
N LYS A 76 11.35 4.05 2.16
CA LYS A 76 12.51 4.57 1.39
C LYS A 76 12.62 6.08 1.53
N ARG A 77 11.51 6.81 1.42
CA ARG A 77 11.49 8.27 1.60
C ARG A 77 11.87 8.69 3.02
N GLY A 78 11.37 7.97 4.03
CA GLY A 78 11.71 8.23 5.43
C GLY A 78 13.20 8.08 5.74
N LEU A 79 13.91 7.21 5.01
CA LEU A 79 15.37 7.02 5.17
C LEU A 79 16.21 8.17 4.60
N GLN A 80 15.68 8.93 3.64
CA GLN A 80 16.39 10.07 3.02
C GLN A 80 16.45 11.31 3.93
N GLY A 81 15.64 11.33 5.01
CA GLY A 81 15.55 12.46 5.93
C GLY A 81 14.57 13.55 5.46
N PRO A 82 14.38 14.60 6.26
CA PRO A 82 13.46 15.68 5.93
C PRO A 82 14.04 16.58 4.84
N ASP A 83 13.25 16.82 3.79
CA ASP A 83 13.53 17.84 2.78
C ASP A 83 12.74 19.12 3.03
N GLY A 84 13.05 20.17 2.26
CA GLY A 84 12.22 21.35 2.17
C GLY A 84 10.80 21.03 1.67
N VAL A 85 9.84 21.84 2.09
CA VAL A 85 8.45 21.73 1.64
C VAL A 85 8.31 22.34 0.25
N ASN A 86 7.88 21.54 -0.72
CA ASN A 86 7.42 21.99 -2.04
C ASN A 86 5.90 21.81 -2.10
N ALA A 87 5.15 22.91 -2.18
CA ALA A 87 3.68 22.90 -2.19
C ALA A 87 3.11 22.14 -3.39
N ASP A 88 3.66 22.33 -4.58
CA ASP A 88 3.20 21.66 -5.80
C ASP A 88 3.36 20.13 -5.69
N LEU A 89 4.48 19.68 -5.10
CA LEU A 89 4.72 18.26 -4.84
C LEU A 89 3.77 17.69 -3.76
N GLN A 90 3.41 18.49 -2.76
CA GLN A 90 2.45 18.09 -1.72
C GLN A 90 1.04 17.93 -2.29
N ASP A 91 0.60 18.88 -3.12
CA ASP A 91 -0.72 18.83 -3.76
C ASP A 91 -0.80 17.64 -4.72
N LEU A 92 0.23 17.42 -5.52
CA LEU A 92 0.34 16.25 -6.39
C LEU A 92 0.31 14.94 -5.59
N PHE A 93 1.10 14.84 -4.52
CA PHE A 93 1.09 13.67 -3.64
C PHE A 93 -0.28 13.43 -3.02
N ALA A 94 -0.97 14.49 -2.58
CA ALA A 94 -2.31 14.40 -1.99
C ALA A 94 -3.33 13.89 -3.02
N ALA A 95 -3.34 14.45 -4.23
CA ALA A 95 -4.20 14.00 -5.33
C ALA A 95 -3.96 12.50 -5.62
N MET A 96 -2.71 12.09 -5.73
CA MET A 96 -2.35 10.73 -6.15
C MET A 96 -2.55 9.65 -5.08
N THR A 97 -2.68 10.01 -3.81
CA THR A 97 -2.73 9.03 -2.70
C THR A 97 -3.97 9.12 -1.83
N TYR A 98 -4.66 10.28 -1.83
CA TYR A 98 -5.85 10.52 -1.00
C TYR A 98 -7.07 10.97 -1.81
N ASP A 99 -6.90 11.51 -3.03
CA ASP A 99 -8.01 11.94 -3.91
C ASP A 99 -7.87 11.38 -5.32
N LEU A 100 -8.13 10.08 -5.45
CA LEU A 100 -8.08 9.38 -6.73
C LEU A 100 -9.06 9.96 -7.76
N ASP A 101 -10.16 10.58 -7.33
CA ASP A 101 -11.13 11.24 -8.22
C ASP A 101 -10.51 12.45 -8.90
N GLN A 102 -9.77 13.25 -8.14
CA GLN A 102 -8.95 14.33 -8.70
C GLN A 102 -7.86 13.76 -9.62
N PHE A 103 -7.11 12.75 -9.18
CA PHE A 103 -6.03 12.18 -10.00
C PHE A 103 -6.53 11.63 -11.35
N ARG A 104 -7.72 11.03 -11.42
CA ARG A 104 -8.32 10.58 -12.69
C ARG A 104 -8.44 11.69 -13.75
N GLN A 105 -8.57 12.95 -13.33
CA GLN A 105 -8.67 14.09 -14.24
C GLN A 105 -7.34 14.35 -14.98
N HIS A 106 -6.23 13.89 -14.41
CA HIS A 106 -4.88 14.07 -14.95
C HIS A 106 -4.41 12.91 -15.84
N LEU A 107 -5.20 11.85 -16.02
CA LEU A 107 -4.84 10.69 -16.84
C LEU A 107 -4.57 10.99 -18.32
N SER A 108 -4.98 12.18 -18.80
CA SER A 108 -4.76 12.62 -20.18
C SER A 108 -3.48 13.45 -20.36
N GLU A 109 -2.73 13.70 -19.30
CA GLU A 109 -1.48 14.46 -19.36
C GLU A 109 -0.38 13.66 -20.06
N PRO A 110 0.44 14.27 -20.94
CA PRO A 110 1.43 13.54 -21.74
C PRO A 110 2.42 12.69 -20.94
N GLU A 111 2.80 13.15 -19.76
CA GLU A 111 3.71 12.43 -18.87
C GLU A 111 3.07 11.19 -18.26
N VAL A 112 1.82 11.31 -17.81
CA VAL A 112 1.01 10.21 -17.28
C VAL A 112 0.74 9.16 -18.34
N LEU A 113 0.40 9.59 -19.57
CA LEU A 113 0.20 8.71 -20.72
C LEU A 113 1.46 7.89 -21.04
N ARG A 114 2.63 8.54 -21.06
CA ARG A 114 3.92 7.88 -21.30
C ARG A 114 4.24 6.84 -20.23
N LEU A 115 4.00 7.16 -18.95
CA LEU A 115 4.23 6.19 -17.87
C LEU A 115 3.25 5.03 -17.95
N ALA A 116 1.96 5.28 -18.22
CA ALA A 116 0.95 4.25 -18.36
C ALA A 116 1.28 3.28 -19.51
N GLU A 117 1.75 3.81 -20.64
CA GLU A 117 2.25 3.01 -21.78
C GLU A 117 3.44 2.14 -21.39
N HIS A 118 4.46 2.72 -20.73
CA HIS A 118 5.62 1.97 -20.25
C HIS A 118 5.24 0.89 -19.22
N ALA A 119 4.22 1.17 -18.41
CA ALA A 119 3.65 0.25 -17.44
C ALA A 119 2.81 -0.88 -18.05
N GLY A 120 2.49 -0.82 -19.34
CA GLY A 120 1.62 -1.77 -20.02
C GLY A 120 0.16 -1.72 -19.54
N LEU A 121 -0.28 -0.59 -18.99
CA LEU A 121 -1.62 -0.42 -18.42
C LEU A 121 -2.55 0.25 -19.42
N ALA A 122 -3.78 -0.27 -19.54
CA ALA A 122 -4.81 0.39 -20.33
C ALA A 122 -5.38 1.59 -19.56
N LEU A 123 -5.48 2.75 -20.21
CA LEU A 123 -6.06 3.95 -19.58
C LEU A 123 -7.50 3.74 -19.11
N GLU A 124 -8.24 2.86 -19.76
CA GLU A 124 -9.61 2.53 -19.36
C GLU A 124 -9.66 1.81 -18.01
N ASP A 125 -8.68 0.95 -17.74
CA ASP A 125 -8.54 0.28 -16.44
C ASP A 125 -8.24 1.32 -15.34
N LEU A 126 -7.33 2.26 -15.61
CA LEU A 126 -7.00 3.35 -14.68
C LEU A 126 -8.19 4.28 -14.40
N ARG A 127 -9.13 4.41 -15.34
CA ARG A 127 -10.34 5.23 -15.16
C ARG A 127 -11.40 4.56 -14.30
N THR A 128 -11.49 3.24 -14.33
CA THR A 128 -12.61 2.49 -13.76
C THR A 128 -12.25 1.64 -12.55
N ASN A 129 -10.95 1.46 -12.27
CA ASN A 129 -10.46 0.65 -11.17
C ASN A 129 -9.52 1.45 -10.24
N ASP A 130 -10.02 1.77 -9.06
CA ASP A 130 -9.32 2.54 -8.04
C ASP A 130 -8.02 1.87 -7.58
N LEU A 131 -8.00 0.54 -7.46
CA LEU A 131 -6.81 -0.18 -7.05
C LEU A 131 -5.72 -0.10 -8.13
N ALA A 132 -6.10 -0.26 -9.40
CA ALA A 132 -5.18 -0.12 -10.52
C ALA A 132 -4.62 1.32 -10.61
N LEU A 133 -5.49 2.32 -10.43
CA LEU A 133 -5.10 3.72 -10.41
C LEU A 133 -4.16 4.04 -9.24
N LEU A 134 -4.44 3.50 -8.05
CA LEU A 134 -3.63 3.69 -6.86
C LEU A 134 -2.25 3.05 -7.02
N GLN A 135 -2.18 1.82 -7.55
CA GLN A 135 -0.91 1.15 -7.85
C GLN A 135 -0.10 1.91 -8.91
N PHE A 136 -0.75 2.42 -9.94
CA PHE A 136 -0.13 3.29 -10.94
C PHE A 136 0.42 4.58 -10.30
N SER A 137 -0.36 5.18 -9.39
CA SER A 137 0.05 6.37 -8.63
C SER A 137 1.32 6.12 -7.83
N TYR A 138 1.43 4.95 -7.19
CA TYR A 138 2.64 4.58 -6.45
C TYR A 138 3.86 4.46 -7.36
N ARG A 139 3.73 3.88 -8.56
CA ARG A 139 4.84 3.80 -9.51
C ARG A 139 5.32 5.18 -9.94
N TYR A 140 4.40 6.08 -10.23
CA TYR A 140 4.74 7.47 -10.58
C TYR A 140 5.42 8.19 -9.41
N LEU A 141 4.83 8.14 -8.22
CA LEU A 141 5.41 8.75 -7.02
C LEU A 141 6.77 8.15 -6.64
N HIS A 142 6.97 6.85 -6.86
CA HIS A 142 8.27 6.21 -6.65
C HIS A 142 9.33 6.86 -7.55
N SER A 143 9.07 7.00 -8.86
CA SER A 143 10.00 7.66 -9.78
C SER A 143 10.27 9.13 -9.42
N LEU A 144 9.24 9.87 -9.00
CA LEU A 144 9.34 11.28 -8.67
C LEU A 144 10.08 11.55 -7.34
N LEU A 145 9.79 10.74 -6.31
CA LEU A 145 10.30 10.96 -4.94
C LEU A 145 11.64 10.27 -4.68
N LEU A 146 11.91 9.16 -5.37
CA LEU A 146 13.09 8.33 -5.13
C LEU A 146 14.08 8.34 -6.31
N GLY A 147 13.67 8.90 -7.46
CA GLY A 147 14.41 8.82 -8.72
C GLY A 147 14.12 7.52 -9.47
N GLU A 148 14.62 7.43 -10.71
CA GLU A 148 14.60 6.17 -11.47
C GLU A 148 15.57 5.19 -10.81
N GLU A 149 15.05 4.17 -10.12
CA GLU A 149 15.79 2.94 -9.91
C GLU A 149 15.68 2.14 -11.22
N GLU A 150 16.79 1.93 -11.93
CA GLU A 150 16.85 0.86 -12.93
C GLU A 150 16.41 -0.42 -12.24
N GLU A 151 15.25 -0.97 -12.63
CA GLU A 151 14.80 -2.29 -12.19
C GLU A 151 15.93 -3.29 -12.49
N SER A 152 16.72 -3.64 -11.48
CA SER A 152 17.59 -4.79 -11.59
C SER A 152 16.69 -6.02 -11.74
N PRO A 153 16.88 -6.83 -12.79
CA PRO A 153 16.04 -8.00 -13.01
C PRO A 153 16.08 -8.91 -11.77
N PRO A 154 15.00 -9.66 -11.48
CA PRO A 154 14.97 -10.56 -10.35
C PRO A 154 16.18 -11.49 -10.44
N ARG A 155 17.05 -11.45 -9.42
CA ARG A 155 18.14 -12.42 -9.31
C ARG A 155 17.49 -13.76 -9.03
N GLU A 156 17.52 -14.64 -10.04
CA GLU A 156 17.19 -16.05 -9.90
C GLU A 156 18.01 -16.64 -8.74
N ASN A 157 17.31 -17.22 -7.76
CA ASN A 157 17.85 -18.15 -6.77
C ASN A 157 17.22 -19.51 -7.00
#